data_AF-A0A3S4KNB0-F1
#
_entry.id   AF-A0A3S4KNB0-F1
#
_cell.length_a   1.000
_cell.length_b   1.000
_cell.length_c   1.000
_cell.angle_alpha   90.00
_cell.angle_beta   90.00
_cell.angle_gamma   90.00
#
_symmetry.space_group_name_H-M   'P 1'
#
loop_
_entity.id
_entity.type
_entity.pdbx_description
1 polymer ?
#
loop_
_entity_poly.entity_id
_entity_poly.type
_entity_poly.pdbx_seq_one_letter_code
_entity_poly.pdbx_strand_id
1 'polypeptide(L)' 'MVQKRATELCSNWNLMLGGALEVINDWSYAVVDAPVLEDADDHIWIDLEIAKELEG' A
#
# COMPACT_ATOMS: atom_id res chain seq x y z
N MET A 1 -9.48 -3.67 -11.07
CA MET A 1 -8.62 -4.80 -11.50
C MET A 1 -7.14 -4.51 -11.15
N VAL A 2 -6.78 -4.48 -9.87
CA VAL A 2 -5.37 -4.30 -9.43
C VAL A 2 -4.96 -5.35 -8.37
N GLN A 3 -5.93 -5.91 -7.64
CA GLN A 3 -5.69 -6.81 -6.51
C GLN A 3 -4.80 -8.03 -6.84
N LYS A 4 -5.00 -8.68 -7.99
CA LYS A 4 -4.22 -9.89 -8.35
C LYS A 4 -2.71 -9.66 -8.42
N ARG A 5 -2.25 -8.49 -8.87
CA ARG A 5 -0.81 -8.22 -9.03
C ARG A 5 -0.09 -8.00 -7.70
N ALA A 6 -0.72 -7.33 -6.74
CA ALA A 6 -0.09 -7.03 -5.45
C ALA A 6 0.11 -8.30 -4.62
N THR A 7 -0.90 -9.18 -4.56
CA THR A 7 -0.82 -10.46 -3.87
C THR A 7 0.22 -11.38 -4.51
N GLU A 8 0.23 -11.48 -5.84
CA GLU A 8 1.24 -12.28 -6.58
C GLU A 8 2.66 -11.74 -6.36
N LEU A 9 2.85 -10.42 -6.36
CA LEU A 9 4.15 -9.80 -6.09
C LEU A 9 4.65 -10.10 -4.67
N CYS A 10 3.78 -9.96 -3.67
CA CYS A 10 4.13 -10.28 -2.28
C CYS A 10 4.48 -11.78 -2.15
N SER A 11 3.69 -12.66 -2.78
CA SER A 11 3.93 -14.10 -2.75
C SER A 11 5.28 -14.48 -3.39
N ASN A 12 5.66 -13.83 -4.50
CA ASN A 12 6.96 -14.04 -5.14
C ASN A 12 8.15 -13.69 -4.23
N TRP A 13 7.95 -12.79 -3.27
CA TRP A 13 8.95 -12.41 -2.28
C TRP A 13 8.73 -13.07 -0.91
N ASN A 14 7.83 -14.06 -0.83
CA ASN A 14 7.45 -14.75 0.41
C ASN A 14 6.96 -13.78 1.50
N LEU A 15 6.26 -12.73 1.09
CA LEU A 15 5.65 -11.72 1.95
C LEU A 15 4.13 -11.95 2.04
N MET A 16 3.57 -11.66 3.21
CA MET A 16 2.13 -11.53 3.38
C MET A 16 1.69 -10.15 2.87
N LEU A 17 0.65 -10.11 2.03
CA LEU A 17 0.14 -8.85 1.47
C LEU A 17 -0.22 -7.84 2.56
N GLY A 18 -1.02 -8.25 3.56
CA GLY A 18 -1.44 -7.36 4.64
C GLY A 18 -0.26 -6.76 5.43
N GLY A 19 0.76 -7.57 5.73
CA GLY A 19 1.95 -7.07 6.42
C GLY A 19 2.79 -6.12 5.57
N ALA A 20 2.84 -6.33 4.25
CA ALA A 20 3.49 -5.40 3.34
C ALA A 20 2.75 -4.05 3.28
N LEU A 21 1.41 -4.08 3.23
CA LEU A 21 0.59 -2.87 3.24
C LEU A 21 0.74 -2.08 4.55
N GLU A 22 0.76 -2.77 5.70
CA GLU A 22 0.98 -2.16 7.02
C GLU A 22 2.33 -1.42 7.07
N VAL A 23 3.43 -2.07 6.65
CA VAL A 23 4.76 -1.44 6.64
C VAL A 23 4.82 -0.21 5.73
N ILE A 24 4.16 -0.26 4.57
CA ILE A 24 4.09 0.88 3.65
C ILE A 24 3.28 2.02 4.26
N ASN A 25 2.14 1.73 4.88
CA ASN A 25 1.31 2.74 5.53
C ASN A 25 2.00 3.34 6.76
N ASP A 26 2.70 2.54 7.56
CA ASP A 26 3.52 3.03 8.68
C ASP A 26 4.60 4.01 8.22
N TRP A 27 5.27 3.68 7.10
CA TRP A 27 6.22 4.60 6.46
C TRP A 27 5.53 5.88 5.99
N SER A 28 4.38 5.76 5.32
CA SER A 28 3.61 6.91 4.84
C SER A 28 3.19 7.83 5.99
N TYR A 29 2.69 7.29 7.10
CA TYR A 29 2.37 8.05 8.30
C TYR A 29 3.58 8.80 8.86
N ALA A 30 4.76 8.19 8.84
CA ALA A 30 5.98 8.85 9.30
C ALA A 30 6.41 10.04 8.43
N VAL A 31 6.01 10.08 7.15
CA VAL A 31 6.43 11.12 6.19
C VAL A 31 5.36 12.20 6.01
N VAL A 32 4.09 11.82 5.89
CA VAL A 32 2.97 12.73 5.52
C VAL A 32 1.76 12.62 6.45
N ASP A 33 1.90 11.96 7.60
CA ASP A 33 0.86 11.81 8.65
C ASP A 33 -0.46 11.18 8.16
N ALA A 34 -0.40 10.40 7.07
CA ALA A 34 -1.54 9.72 6.50
C ALA A 34 -1.11 8.39 5.81
N PRO A 35 -2.02 7.39 5.71
CA PRO A 35 -1.75 6.17 4.96
C PRO A 35 -1.92 6.41 3.45
N VAL A 36 -1.06 5.80 2.63
CA VAL A 36 -1.15 5.92 1.16
C VAL A 36 -1.98 4.80 0.54
N LEU A 37 -2.12 3.67 1.24
CA LEU A 37 -2.86 2.49 0.79
C LEU A 37 -4.08 2.23 1.67
N GLU A 38 -5.20 1.88 1.05
CA GLU A 38 -6.41 1.42 1.75
C GLU A 38 -6.81 0.03 1.24
N ASP A 39 -7.04 -0.91 2.16
CA ASP A 39 -7.56 -2.25 1.86
C ASP A 39 -9.07 -2.26 2.11
N ALA A 40 -9.86 -2.23 1.03
CA ALA A 40 -11.32 -2.22 1.09
C ALA A 40 -11.94 -3.06 -0.05
N ASP A 41 -12.95 -3.86 0.30
CA ASP A 41 -13.76 -4.65 -0.64
C ASP A 41 -12.96 -5.50 -1.63
N ASP A 42 -11.98 -6.27 -1.14
CA ASP A 42 -11.09 -7.06 -1.98
C ASP A 42 -10.33 -6.19 -3.02
N HIS A 43 -10.00 -4.95 -2.68
CA HIS A 43 -9.21 -4.06 -3.52
C HIS A 43 -8.25 -3.25 -2.66
N ILE A 44 -7.07 -3.00 -3.23
CA ILE A 44 -6.11 -2.05 -2.68
C ILE A 44 -6.28 -0.75 -3.46
N TRP A 45 -6.63 0.30 -2.75
CA TRP A 45 -6.74 1.66 -3.25
C TRP A 45 -5.49 2.43 -2.88
N ILE A 46 -5.08 3.33 -3.77
CA ILE A 46 -3.93 4.21 -3.58
C ILE A 46 -4.47 5.63 -3.53
N ASP A 47 -4.20 6.35 -2.45
CA ASP A 47 -4.48 7.78 -2.39
C ASP A 47 -3.44 8.54 -3.24
N LEU A 48 -3.91 9.12 -4.34
CA LEU A 48 -3.04 9.82 -5.29
C LEU A 48 -2.61 11.20 -4.80
N GLU A 49 -3.28 11.79 -3.82
CA GLU A 49 -2.86 13.05 -3.20
C GLU A 49 -1.68 12.76 -2.27
N ILE A 50 -1.84 11.77 -1.38
CA ILE A 50 -0.76 11.29 -0.49
C ILE A 50 0.44 10.78 -1.31
N ALA A 51 0.22 10.01 -2.36
CA ALA A 51 1.30 9.51 -3.21
C ALA A 51 2.12 10.65 -3.84
N LYS A 52 1.47 11.75 -4.25
CA LYS A 52 2.18 12.93 -4.79
C LYS A 52 2.98 13.65 -3.72
N GLU A 53 2.43 13.78 -2.50
CA GLU A 53 3.16 14.37 -1.38
C GLU A 53 4.41 13.56 -1.01
N LEU A 54 4.34 12.23 -1.14
CA LEU A 54 5.48 11.32 -0.92
C LEU A 54 6.57 11.40 -2.01
N GLU A 55 6.23 11.87 -3.21
CA GLU A 55 7.22 12.06 -4.30
C GLU A 55 8.13 13.27 -4.09
N GLY A 56 7.72 14.24 -3.25
CA GLY A 56 8.49 15.44 -2.90
C GLY A 56 8.35 16.58 -3.90
#